data_AF-A0A7Z9XC89-F1
#
_entry.id   AF-A0A7Z9XC89-F1
#
_cell.length_a   1.000
_cell.length_b   1.000
_cell.length_c   1.000
_cell.angle_alpha   90.00
_cell.angle_beta   90.00
_cell.angle_gamma   90.00
#
_symmetry.space_group_name_H-M   'P 1'
#
loop_
_entity.id
_entity.type
_entity.pdbx_description
1 polymer ?
#
loop_
_entity_poly.entity_id
_entity_poly.type
_entity_poly.pdbx_seq_one_letter_code
_entity_poly.pdbx_strand_id
1 'polypeptide(L)'
;MRSFDRRGFLKISSAGLAGLTLSGLNIAFSGPKRAFGTVSDTAWKFGVMADTQWKTGRGAVDPASCATTIIDALNDQFLQHGCKFVIQVGDLVDREQNEFTHERFLPTRAAHASALYDNGIGFFPVRGNHEASAAAAMEMTVLFPQTRGQGKHLFGATNFKSPKLSGDYSASNSLQGLTYMFDYNNVRCVLIDQFTRSDGSNYNGDRKYHNNAVDQVEWVDSVLSANSPDRHAFVFAHKNLIGQSRKDNLFGRALTDNAEARDSFLNSLFNNNVQYYVSGHDHMHHYSIVRSGDAPSSVGQIICSSNSYKFYTPRWNNDGRETPIEQELYTIGYYIFTVDGPRVTVDFYSSSHGLDYGDVNLTAPPTDFAFCLRDTFGYSLNGNRFEVAQGESFTKVNDTYHKTRVQILSGVNSNGKTDLLGRPLSKIVNTGWSDSDSVDGAASKILSLWGMADNLSLYDSKLTGLLPDRNESKDTDTYTLSMTSKRPEKHPHQMKNNLCLAARDGVNWVNAVDLNTGGTRTFVDGPWKPRYELGTWGADPGSGSVWAVINHDGDFVIKPS
;
A
#
# COMPACT_ATOMS: atom_id res chain seq x y z
N MET A 1 10.78 62.22 -5.50
CA MET A 1 10.05 61.77 -6.70
C MET A 1 9.60 60.33 -6.44
N ARG A 2 8.28 60.09 -6.30
CA ARG A 2 7.51 58.81 -6.26
C ARG A 2 7.98 57.72 -5.27
N SER A 3 7.42 57.67 -4.05
CA SER A 3 6.25 56.89 -3.61
C SER A 3 6.44 55.36 -3.64
N PHE A 4 6.73 54.78 -2.48
CA PHE A 4 6.55 53.35 -2.23
C PHE A 4 5.36 53.13 -1.27
N ASP A 5 4.52 52.19 -1.68
CA ASP A 5 3.22 51.82 -1.13
C ASP A 5 3.34 51.09 0.22
N ARG A 6 2.42 51.38 1.15
CA ARG A 6 2.39 50.93 2.55
C ARG A 6 1.45 49.73 2.77
N ARG A 7 1.30 48.83 1.80
CA ARG A 7 0.54 47.58 1.97
C ARG A 7 1.34 46.38 1.47
N GLY A 8 2.12 45.80 2.37
CA GLY A 8 2.87 44.58 2.08
C GLY A 8 3.85 44.17 3.17
N PHE A 9 3.49 44.33 4.46
CA PHE A 9 4.36 43.87 5.54
C PHE A 9 3.56 43.60 6.82
N LEU A 10 2.91 42.42 6.90
CA LEU A 10 2.54 41.73 8.14
C LEU A 10 1.94 40.35 7.80
N LYS A 11 2.46 39.31 8.49
CA LYS A 11 2.29 37.85 8.27
C LYS A 11 3.20 37.35 7.13
N ILE A 12 4.35 36.73 7.35
CA ILE A 12 4.69 35.66 8.31
C ILE A 12 6.17 35.83 8.72
N SER A 13 6.40 36.26 9.95
CA SER A 13 7.56 35.91 10.77
C SER A 13 7.10 34.76 11.68
N SER A 14 7.84 33.76 12.13
CA SER A 14 9.24 33.36 12.01
C SER A 14 9.41 32.23 13.05
N ALA A 15 9.83 31.03 12.64
CA ALA A 15 10.54 30.00 13.42
C ALA A 15 10.37 28.66 12.69
N GLY A 16 11.38 27.95 12.19
CA GLY A 16 12.79 28.22 12.02
C GLY A 16 13.29 27.14 11.04
N LEU A 17 13.85 27.57 9.91
CA LEU A 17 14.45 26.70 8.90
C LEU A 17 15.81 27.34 8.61
N ALA A 18 16.82 26.89 9.34
CA ALA A 18 18.20 27.21 9.04
C ALA A 18 18.86 25.94 8.50
N GLY A 19 19.18 25.97 7.20
CA GLY A 19 20.19 25.08 6.61
C GLY A 19 19.69 23.78 6.01
N LEU A 20 18.86 23.84 4.97
CA LEU A 20 18.80 22.77 3.96
C LEU A 20 18.94 23.43 2.58
N THR A 21 20.09 23.19 1.96
CA THR A 21 20.38 23.56 0.58
C THR A 21 19.47 22.77 -0.35
N LEU A 22 18.33 23.37 -0.72
CA LEU A 22 17.42 22.90 -1.75
C LEU A 22 18.02 23.20 -3.14
N SER A 23 18.93 22.38 -3.60
CA SER A 23 19.33 22.34 -5.01
C SER A 23 19.06 20.94 -5.56
N GLY A 24 17.98 20.79 -6.34
CA GLY A 24 17.80 19.65 -7.24
C GLY A 24 16.55 18.79 -7.08
N LEU A 25 15.68 19.01 -6.08
CA LEU A 25 14.51 18.14 -5.90
C LEU A 25 13.36 18.56 -6.83
N ASN A 26 13.16 17.78 -7.89
CA ASN A 26 11.94 17.78 -8.70
C ASN A 26 10.81 17.24 -7.83
N ILE A 27 10.04 18.15 -7.24
CA ILE A 27 8.86 17.76 -6.50
C ILE A 27 7.66 17.74 -7.44
N ALA A 28 7.02 16.59 -7.60
CA ALA A 28 5.69 16.47 -8.18
C ALA A 28 4.62 16.96 -7.19
N PHE A 29 4.75 18.18 -6.63
CA PHE A 29 3.73 18.76 -5.74
C PHE A 29 2.47 19.21 -6.52
N SER A 30 2.53 19.26 -7.85
CA SER A 30 1.49 19.80 -8.73
C SER A 30 0.67 18.75 -9.48
N GLY A 31 0.90 17.46 -9.25
CA GLY A 31 -0.03 16.44 -9.72
C GLY A 31 -1.34 16.51 -8.92
N PRO A 32 -2.53 16.44 -9.54
CA PRO A 32 -3.76 16.39 -8.78
C PRO A 32 -3.70 15.14 -7.90
N LYS A 33 -3.82 15.26 -6.56
CA LYS A 33 -3.97 14.11 -5.65
C LYS A 33 -5.32 13.43 -5.90
N ARG A 34 -5.45 12.10 -5.85
CA ARG A 34 -6.80 11.50 -5.80
C ARG A 34 -7.51 12.12 -4.60
N ALA A 35 -8.67 12.73 -4.81
CA ALA A 35 -9.32 13.53 -3.78
C ALA A 35 -10.10 12.66 -2.79
N PHE A 36 -9.43 11.65 -2.22
CA PHE A 36 -9.73 11.25 -0.84
C PHE A 36 -9.31 12.46 -0.03
N GLY A 37 -10.28 13.21 0.49
CA GLY A 37 -9.99 14.62 0.74
C GLY A 37 -9.09 14.84 1.95
N THR A 38 -9.06 16.08 2.46
CA THR A 38 -8.28 16.43 3.66
C THR A 38 -8.39 15.32 4.71
N VAL A 39 -7.26 14.63 4.86
CA VAL A 39 -6.96 13.59 5.84
C VAL A 39 -7.36 14.17 7.20
N SER A 40 -8.12 13.43 8.02
CA SER A 40 -8.56 13.98 9.31
C SER A 40 -7.36 14.47 10.13
N ASP A 41 -7.57 15.41 11.05
CA ASP A 41 -6.47 15.93 11.90
C ASP A 41 -5.79 14.82 12.73
N THR A 42 -6.45 13.66 12.86
CA THR A 42 -5.94 12.48 13.58
C THR A 42 -5.22 11.47 12.70
N ALA A 43 -5.28 11.64 11.39
CA ALA A 43 -4.72 10.68 10.47
C ALA A 43 -3.22 10.87 10.28
N TRP A 44 -2.56 9.75 10.01
CA TRP A 44 -1.11 9.63 10.08
C TRP A 44 -0.60 8.62 9.07
N LYS A 45 0.71 8.61 8.84
CA LYS A 45 1.33 7.82 7.77
C LYS A 45 2.45 6.93 8.27
N PHE A 46 2.66 5.80 7.59
CA PHE A 46 3.90 5.03 7.68
C PHE A 46 4.39 4.65 6.27
N GLY A 47 5.69 4.44 6.16
CA GLY A 47 6.36 4.09 4.91
C GLY A 47 6.66 2.60 4.81
N VAL A 48 6.71 2.07 3.59
CA VAL A 48 7.21 0.72 3.31
C VAL A 48 8.19 0.75 2.13
N MET A 49 9.28 0.01 2.25
CA MET A 49 10.25 -0.29 1.17
C MET A 49 10.75 -1.74 1.29
N ALA A 50 11.38 -2.26 0.25
CA ALA A 50 11.96 -3.61 0.24
C ALA A 50 13.23 -3.67 -0.60
N ASP A 51 14.01 -4.75 -0.43
CA ASP A 51 15.08 -5.16 -1.34
C ASP A 51 16.11 -4.05 -1.59
N THR A 52 16.99 -3.78 -0.62
CA THR A 52 18.02 -2.72 -0.72
C THR A 52 19.42 -3.28 -0.99
N GLN A 53 19.49 -4.40 -1.68
CA GLN A 53 20.74 -5.08 -1.98
C GLN A 53 21.57 -4.29 -3.01
N TRP A 54 22.89 -4.33 -2.88
CA TRP A 54 23.82 -3.82 -3.88
C TRP A 54 24.92 -4.82 -4.20
N LYS A 55 25.43 -4.77 -5.43
CA LYS A 55 26.53 -5.64 -5.85
C LYS A 55 27.80 -5.36 -5.04
N THR A 56 28.62 -6.39 -4.86
CA THR A 56 29.95 -6.28 -4.25
C THR A 56 31.07 -6.40 -5.29
N GLY A 57 32.28 -5.96 -4.92
CA GLY A 57 33.49 -6.17 -5.70
C GLY A 57 33.91 -4.96 -6.53
N ARG A 58 34.86 -5.17 -7.47
CA ARG A 58 35.47 -4.08 -8.24
C ARG A 58 34.41 -3.32 -9.04
N GLY A 59 34.33 -2.00 -8.84
CA GLY A 59 33.36 -1.14 -9.52
C GLY A 59 31.96 -1.18 -8.91
N ALA A 60 31.80 -1.69 -7.68
CA ALA A 60 30.65 -1.36 -6.85
C ALA A 60 30.76 0.11 -6.41
N VAL A 61 29.71 0.89 -6.68
CA VAL A 61 29.64 2.30 -6.30
C VAL A 61 29.15 2.45 -4.86
N ASP A 62 27.98 1.88 -4.54
CA ASP A 62 27.52 1.85 -3.17
C ASP A 62 28.28 0.81 -2.33
N PRO A 63 28.57 1.11 -1.05
CA PRO A 63 29.43 0.32 -0.19
C PRO A 63 28.70 -0.89 0.40
N ALA A 64 29.51 -1.83 0.93
CA ALA A 64 29.05 -2.88 1.83
C ALA A 64 27.79 -3.62 1.33
N SER A 65 27.72 -3.88 0.02
CA SER A 65 26.61 -4.65 -0.54
C SER A 65 25.22 -4.05 -0.33
N CYS A 66 25.12 -2.75 -0.03
CA CYS A 66 23.89 -2.06 0.37
C CYS A 66 23.63 -0.89 -0.58
N ALA A 67 22.39 -0.70 -1.03
CA ALA A 67 22.03 0.34 -2.00
C ALA A 67 21.86 1.72 -1.34
N THR A 68 22.94 2.23 -0.71
CA THR A 68 22.89 3.43 0.14
C THR A 68 22.34 4.66 -0.56
N THR A 69 22.67 4.84 -1.85
CA THR A 69 22.18 6.00 -2.62
C THR A 69 20.66 5.96 -2.80
N ILE A 70 20.11 4.77 -3.07
CA ILE A 70 18.65 4.58 -3.18
C ILE A 70 18.00 4.74 -1.80
N ILE A 71 18.58 4.14 -0.75
CA ILE A 71 18.06 4.23 0.62
C ILE A 71 17.92 5.68 1.07
N ASP A 72 18.94 6.51 0.83
CA ASP A 72 18.92 7.91 1.25
C ASP A 72 17.84 8.71 0.51
N ALA A 73 17.68 8.47 -0.79
CA ALA A 73 16.60 9.09 -1.58
C ALA A 73 15.21 8.68 -1.08
N LEU A 74 15.00 7.43 -0.69
CA LEU A 74 13.72 6.96 -0.14
C LEU A 74 13.46 7.44 1.28
N ASN A 75 14.50 7.50 2.11
CA ASN A 75 14.40 8.11 3.43
C ASN A 75 13.85 9.54 3.30
N ASP A 76 14.41 10.36 2.41
CA ASP A 76 13.93 11.72 2.17
C ASP A 76 12.44 11.77 1.79
N GLN A 77 11.95 10.79 1.02
CA GLN A 77 10.52 10.69 0.71
C GLN A 77 9.68 10.41 1.97
N PHE A 78 10.11 9.48 2.82
CA PHE A 78 9.40 9.17 4.08
C PHE A 78 9.38 10.37 5.04
N LEU A 79 10.48 11.14 5.12
CA LEU A 79 10.53 12.40 5.87
C LEU A 79 9.52 13.41 5.30
N GLN A 80 9.52 13.61 3.97
CA GLN A 80 8.64 14.57 3.30
C GLN A 80 7.15 14.21 3.44
N HIS A 81 6.82 12.92 3.45
CA HIS A 81 5.45 12.45 3.70
C HIS A 81 5.05 12.51 5.18
N GLY A 82 5.98 12.81 6.09
CA GLY A 82 5.70 12.90 7.53
C GLY A 82 5.40 11.54 8.16
N CYS A 83 6.04 10.48 7.65
CA CYS A 83 5.87 9.12 8.17
C CYS A 83 6.25 9.04 9.65
N LYS A 84 5.55 8.20 10.41
CA LYS A 84 5.81 7.95 11.84
C LYS A 84 6.76 6.79 12.06
N PHE A 85 6.71 5.82 11.17
CA PHE A 85 7.70 4.76 11.08
C PHE A 85 7.81 4.27 9.63
N VAL A 86 8.84 3.48 9.38
CA VAL A 86 9.10 2.80 8.11
C VAL A 86 9.33 1.32 8.39
N ILE A 87 8.70 0.47 7.58
CA ILE A 87 8.97 -0.97 7.56
C ILE A 87 9.82 -1.28 6.33
N GLN A 88 10.90 -2.04 6.52
CA GLN A 88 11.67 -2.60 5.41
C GLN A 88 11.48 -4.11 5.30
N VAL A 89 11.05 -4.58 4.14
CA VAL A 89 10.63 -5.96 3.91
C VAL A 89 11.75 -6.81 3.30
N GLY A 90 12.76 -7.09 4.13
CA GLY A 90 13.83 -8.02 3.80
C GLY A 90 14.92 -7.47 2.91
N ASP A 91 15.93 -8.33 2.74
CA ASP A 91 17.14 -8.14 1.95
C ASP A 91 17.75 -6.74 2.11
N LEU A 92 18.24 -6.52 3.31
CA LEU A 92 18.87 -5.28 3.74
C LEU A 92 20.20 -5.04 3.01
N VAL A 93 20.90 -6.13 2.64
CA VAL A 93 22.18 -6.15 1.93
C VAL A 93 22.20 -7.33 0.93
N ASP A 94 23.09 -7.33 -0.09
CA ASP A 94 23.25 -8.52 -0.99
C ASP A 94 24.10 -9.62 -0.33
N ARG A 95 24.96 -9.26 0.61
CA ARG A 95 25.83 -10.18 1.32
C ARG A 95 25.92 -9.77 2.76
N GLU A 96 25.93 -10.74 3.65
CA GLU A 96 26.06 -10.45 5.08
C GLU A 96 27.45 -9.91 5.46
N GLN A 97 28.48 -10.26 4.68
CA GLN A 97 29.86 -9.88 4.95
C GLN A 97 30.76 -9.91 3.71
N ASN A 98 31.90 -9.25 3.83
CA ASN A 98 33.00 -9.38 2.87
C ASN A 98 33.61 -10.79 2.95
N GLU A 99 33.81 -11.44 1.79
CA GLU A 99 34.37 -12.79 1.73
C GLU A 99 35.83 -12.90 2.18
N PHE A 100 36.61 -11.82 2.08
CA PHE A 100 38.04 -11.80 2.37
C PHE A 100 38.38 -11.19 3.72
N THR A 101 37.68 -10.12 4.12
CA THR A 101 37.94 -9.41 5.38
C THR A 101 37.03 -9.85 6.52
N HIS A 102 35.96 -10.60 6.22
CA HIS A 102 34.89 -10.95 7.17
C HIS A 102 34.19 -9.75 7.84
N GLU A 103 34.35 -8.55 7.27
CA GLU A 103 33.63 -7.36 7.69
C GLU A 103 32.12 -7.51 7.43
N ARG A 104 31.30 -7.28 8.46
CA ARG A 104 29.83 -7.37 8.38
C ARG A 104 29.24 -6.15 7.68
N PHE A 105 28.21 -6.37 6.86
CA PHE A 105 27.64 -5.34 5.99
C PHE A 105 26.29 -4.78 6.49
N LEU A 106 25.56 -5.53 7.32
CA LEU A 106 24.35 -5.02 7.97
C LEU A 106 24.53 -3.71 8.77
N PRO A 107 25.67 -3.46 9.44
CA PRO A 107 25.92 -2.18 10.10
C PRO A 107 25.81 -0.98 9.18
N THR A 108 26.16 -1.11 7.89
CA THR A 108 25.98 -0.04 6.90
C THR A 108 24.51 0.29 6.74
N ARG A 109 23.64 -0.71 6.53
CA ARG A 109 22.20 -0.46 6.44
C ARG A 109 21.66 0.18 7.72
N ALA A 110 22.10 -0.28 8.89
CA ALA A 110 21.69 0.29 10.17
C ALA A 110 22.11 1.76 10.32
N ALA A 111 23.31 2.13 9.85
CA ALA A 111 23.78 3.51 9.86
C ALA A 111 22.87 4.43 9.02
N HIS A 112 22.44 3.97 7.84
CA HIS A 112 21.51 4.70 6.98
C HIS A 112 20.06 4.78 7.52
N ALA A 113 19.71 4.05 8.58
CA ALA A 113 18.45 4.28 9.29
C ALA A 113 18.51 5.51 10.22
N SER A 114 19.71 6.05 10.51
CA SER A 114 19.88 7.19 11.41
C SER A 114 19.14 8.44 10.93
N ALA A 115 19.08 8.67 9.60
CA ALA A 115 18.32 9.79 9.03
C ALA A 115 16.84 9.77 9.45
N LEU A 116 16.23 8.59 9.55
CA LEU A 116 14.87 8.41 10.06
C LEU A 116 14.82 8.65 11.57
N TYR A 117 15.75 8.05 12.31
CA TYR A 117 15.80 8.17 13.77
C TYR A 117 15.98 9.61 14.26
N ASP A 118 16.83 10.37 13.60
CA ASP A 118 17.13 11.77 13.93
C ASP A 118 15.89 12.67 13.71
N ASN A 119 14.94 12.20 12.91
CA ASN A 119 13.64 12.85 12.66
C ASN A 119 12.48 12.21 13.43
N GLY A 120 12.78 11.36 14.43
CA GLY A 120 11.75 10.73 15.27
C GLY A 120 10.90 9.68 14.54
N ILE A 121 11.42 9.11 13.44
CA ILE A 121 10.75 8.08 12.64
C ILE A 121 11.32 6.71 13.02
N GLY A 122 10.45 5.78 13.41
CA GLY A 122 10.86 4.40 13.73
C GLY A 122 11.27 3.63 12.48
N PHE A 123 12.19 2.68 12.59
CA PHE A 123 12.58 1.79 11.50
C PHE A 123 12.47 0.33 11.93
N PHE A 124 11.63 -0.46 11.24
CA PHE A 124 11.28 -1.82 11.64
C PHE A 124 11.55 -2.79 10.50
N PRO A 125 12.72 -3.44 10.46
CA PRO A 125 13.05 -4.37 9.40
C PRO A 125 12.60 -5.81 9.71
N VAL A 126 12.41 -6.60 8.66
CA VAL A 126 12.44 -8.07 8.68
C VAL A 126 13.61 -8.52 7.79
N ARG A 127 14.20 -9.70 8.05
CA ARG A 127 15.30 -10.23 7.23
C ARG A 127 14.79 -10.75 5.90
N GLY A 128 15.66 -10.78 4.89
CA GLY A 128 15.43 -11.56 3.67
C GLY A 128 16.41 -12.72 3.52
N ASN A 129 16.38 -13.37 2.35
CA ASN A 129 17.24 -14.54 2.11
C ASN A 129 18.72 -14.17 2.00
N HIS A 130 19.06 -12.90 1.83
CA HIS A 130 20.44 -12.41 1.87
C HIS A 130 20.96 -12.19 3.30
N GLU A 131 20.09 -12.27 4.31
CA GLU A 131 20.41 -12.27 5.75
C GLU A 131 20.00 -13.59 6.44
N ALA A 132 20.03 -14.71 5.71
CA ALA A 132 19.40 -15.95 6.17
C ALA A 132 20.15 -16.70 7.29
N SER A 133 21.36 -16.28 7.66
CA SER A 133 22.19 -17.01 8.61
C SER A 133 21.82 -16.75 10.08
N ALA A 134 22.27 -17.63 10.98
CA ALA A 134 22.17 -17.41 12.42
C ALA A 134 22.99 -16.20 12.89
N ALA A 135 24.10 -15.88 12.20
CA ALA A 135 24.92 -14.72 12.52
C ALA A 135 24.15 -13.42 12.24
N ALA A 136 23.50 -13.33 11.08
CA ALA A 136 22.63 -12.20 10.75
C ALA A 136 21.43 -12.12 11.70
N ALA A 137 20.82 -13.25 12.07
CA ALA A 137 19.77 -13.29 13.09
C ALA A 137 20.19 -12.63 14.41
N MET A 138 21.36 -13.00 14.94
CA MET A 138 21.89 -12.39 16.16
C MET A 138 22.19 -10.89 15.96
N GLU A 139 22.84 -10.53 14.87
CA GLU A 139 23.24 -9.17 14.54
C GLU A 139 22.04 -8.21 14.38
N MET A 140 20.97 -8.65 13.71
CA MET A 140 19.76 -7.85 13.50
C MET A 140 19.17 -7.34 14.81
N THR A 141 19.11 -8.18 15.84
CA THR A 141 18.54 -7.79 17.15
C THR A 141 19.41 -6.82 17.94
N VAL A 142 20.71 -6.75 17.61
CA VAL A 142 21.66 -5.79 18.21
C VAL A 142 21.62 -4.46 17.48
N LEU A 143 21.58 -4.48 16.14
CA LEU A 143 21.53 -3.28 15.32
C LEU A 143 20.16 -2.58 15.37
N PHE A 144 19.09 -3.36 15.55
CA PHE A 144 17.71 -2.87 15.59
C PHE A 144 17.01 -3.31 16.89
N PRO A 145 17.47 -2.85 18.07
CA PRO A 145 16.89 -3.27 19.35
C PRO A 145 15.40 -2.98 19.48
N GLN A 146 14.87 -2.02 18.70
CA GLN A 146 13.45 -1.70 18.63
C GLN A 146 12.58 -2.87 18.16
N THR A 147 13.10 -3.84 17.41
CA THR A 147 12.33 -5.04 17.05
C THR A 147 11.96 -5.89 18.27
N ARG A 148 12.65 -5.68 19.39
CA ARG A 148 12.37 -6.30 20.70
C ARG A 148 11.59 -5.37 21.65
N GLY A 149 11.14 -4.21 21.17
CA GLY A 149 10.59 -3.16 22.02
C GLY A 149 11.63 -2.49 22.91
N GLN A 150 12.90 -2.47 22.51
CA GLN A 150 14.02 -1.92 23.28
C GLN A 150 14.67 -0.73 22.58
N GLY A 151 15.52 0.00 23.30
CA GLY A 151 16.23 1.15 22.75
C GLY A 151 15.36 2.41 22.62
N LYS A 152 15.93 3.46 22.04
CA LYS A 152 15.33 4.81 21.97
C LYS A 152 14.47 5.05 20.72
N HIS A 153 14.49 4.14 19.76
CA HIS A 153 13.94 4.33 18.41
C HIS A 153 12.53 3.75 18.22
N LEU A 154 11.75 3.65 19.30
CA LEU A 154 10.37 3.14 19.26
C LEU A 154 9.37 4.19 18.78
N PHE A 155 9.61 5.47 19.12
CA PHE A 155 8.84 6.64 18.67
C PHE A 155 7.31 6.51 18.71
N GLY A 156 6.77 5.83 19.73
CA GLY A 156 5.34 5.63 19.95
C GLY A 156 4.83 4.22 19.63
N ALA A 157 5.66 3.36 19.03
CA ALA A 157 5.34 1.94 18.90
C ALA A 157 5.33 1.26 20.29
N THR A 158 4.39 0.35 20.50
CA THR A 158 4.15 -0.32 21.78
C THR A 158 3.76 -1.80 21.59
N ASN A 159 3.51 -2.50 22.69
CA ASN A 159 3.00 -3.88 22.70
C ASN A 159 3.85 -4.88 21.90
N PHE A 160 5.18 -4.77 22.00
CA PHE A 160 6.07 -5.69 21.30
C PHE A 160 5.94 -7.12 21.81
N LYS A 161 5.72 -8.07 20.89
CA LYS A 161 5.69 -9.51 21.19
C LYS A 161 6.40 -10.30 20.10
N SER A 162 6.98 -11.42 20.50
CA SER A 162 7.57 -12.43 19.60
C SER A 162 7.04 -13.82 19.98
N PRO A 163 7.01 -14.78 19.04
CA PRO A 163 6.65 -16.15 19.35
C PRO A 163 7.62 -16.75 20.35
N LYS A 164 7.08 -17.55 21.27
CA LYS A 164 7.85 -18.50 22.07
C LYS A 164 7.63 -19.88 21.48
N LEU A 165 8.67 -20.44 20.88
CA LEU A 165 8.59 -21.77 20.29
C LEU A 165 8.53 -22.84 21.39
N SER A 166 7.72 -23.87 21.16
CA SER A 166 7.51 -24.99 22.08
C SER A 166 8.13 -26.31 21.59
N GLY A 167 8.75 -26.31 20.40
CA GLY A 167 9.32 -27.53 19.79
C GLY A 167 10.72 -27.89 20.30
N ASP A 168 11.03 -29.19 20.30
CA ASP A 168 12.30 -29.75 20.82
C ASP A 168 13.56 -29.35 20.01
N TYR A 169 13.36 -28.74 18.83
CA TYR A 169 14.44 -28.42 17.89
C TYR A 169 14.97 -26.98 18.02
N SER A 170 14.38 -26.14 18.87
CA SER A 170 14.76 -24.73 19.00
C SER A 170 14.67 -24.22 20.42
N ALA A 171 15.56 -23.28 20.77
CA ALA A 171 15.40 -22.51 21.99
C ALA A 171 14.11 -21.68 21.91
N SER A 172 13.38 -21.58 23.03
CA SER A 172 12.06 -20.95 23.05
C SER A 172 12.05 -19.50 22.57
N ASN A 173 13.14 -18.76 22.77
CA ASN A 173 13.26 -17.33 22.42
C ASN A 173 14.09 -17.09 21.15
N SER A 174 14.36 -18.12 20.34
CA SER A 174 15.22 -18.04 19.14
C SER A 174 14.67 -17.16 17.99
N LEU A 175 13.41 -16.73 18.10
CA LEU A 175 12.75 -15.78 17.19
C LEU A 175 12.57 -14.37 17.79
N GLN A 176 13.04 -14.13 19.02
CA GLN A 176 12.81 -12.85 19.70
C GLN A 176 13.43 -11.68 18.93
N GLY A 177 12.58 -10.76 18.44
CA GLY A 177 12.99 -9.63 17.60
C GLY A 177 13.31 -9.96 16.14
N LEU A 178 13.08 -11.21 15.71
CA LEU A 178 13.15 -11.65 14.30
C LEU A 178 11.74 -11.74 13.72
N THR A 179 10.92 -12.57 14.34
CA THR A 179 9.46 -12.54 14.18
C THR A 179 8.90 -11.73 15.34
N TYR A 180 8.14 -10.70 15.03
CA TYR A 180 7.61 -9.82 16.05
C TYR A 180 6.36 -9.10 15.59
N MET A 181 5.60 -8.60 16.55
CA MET A 181 4.52 -7.67 16.30
C MET A 181 4.68 -6.45 17.19
N PHE A 182 4.09 -5.34 16.76
CA PHE A 182 3.94 -4.13 17.56
C PHE A 182 2.64 -3.42 17.18
N ASP A 183 2.17 -2.56 18.08
CA ASP A 183 1.05 -1.67 17.84
C ASP A 183 1.54 -0.22 17.72
N TYR A 184 0.95 0.55 16.81
CA TYR A 184 1.13 1.99 16.69
C TYR A 184 -0.22 2.64 16.43
N ASN A 185 -0.69 3.49 17.33
CA ASN A 185 -2.05 4.05 17.29
C ASN A 185 -3.10 2.95 17.02
N ASN A 186 -3.82 3.06 15.91
CA ASN A 186 -4.87 2.17 15.46
C ASN A 186 -4.39 1.13 14.41
N VAL A 187 -3.12 0.74 14.47
CA VAL A 187 -2.52 -0.31 13.62
C VAL A 187 -1.77 -1.33 14.46
N ARG A 188 -1.90 -2.61 14.07
CA ARG A 188 -1.02 -3.71 14.44
C ARG A 188 -0.18 -4.13 13.23
N CYS A 189 1.13 -4.24 13.41
CA CYS A 189 2.05 -4.78 12.41
C CYS A 189 2.58 -6.13 12.90
N VAL A 190 2.54 -7.16 12.07
CA VAL A 190 3.14 -8.49 12.34
C VAL A 190 4.20 -8.76 11.28
N LEU A 191 5.44 -8.98 11.70
CA LEU A 191 6.59 -9.21 10.83
C LEU A 191 7.11 -10.63 11.05
N ILE A 192 7.29 -11.39 9.98
CA ILE A 192 7.56 -12.84 10.02
C ILE A 192 8.92 -13.13 9.40
N ASP A 193 9.80 -13.76 10.19
CA ASP A 193 11.09 -14.26 9.75
C ASP A 193 11.00 -15.76 9.43
N GLN A 194 11.49 -16.18 8.25
CA GLN A 194 11.43 -17.58 7.80
C GLN A 194 12.81 -18.25 7.70
N PHE A 195 13.87 -17.60 8.18
CA PHE A 195 15.26 -18.01 7.96
C PHE A 195 15.88 -18.65 9.19
N THR A 196 17.14 -19.08 9.09
CA THR A 196 17.86 -19.73 10.20
C THR A 196 17.79 -18.86 11.45
N ARG A 197 17.36 -19.47 12.56
CA ARG A 197 17.11 -18.77 13.82
C ARG A 197 18.41 -18.34 14.50
N SER A 198 18.32 -17.49 15.53
CA SER A 198 19.50 -16.97 16.23
C SER A 198 20.35 -18.03 16.91
N ASP A 199 19.77 -19.19 17.26
CA ASP A 199 20.46 -20.34 17.85
C ASP A 199 20.96 -21.35 16.80
N GLY A 200 20.83 -21.03 15.51
CA GLY A 200 21.22 -21.93 14.41
C GLY A 200 20.20 -23.01 14.08
N SER A 201 19.05 -23.03 14.76
CA SER A 201 18.00 -24.01 14.51
C SER A 201 17.08 -23.60 13.35
N ASN A 202 16.32 -24.59 12.89
CA ASN A 202 15.28 -24.44 11.87
C ASN A 202 14.08 -25.30 12.26
N TYR A 203 12.93 -25.03 11.65
CA TYR A 203 11.73 -25.84 11.78
C TYR A 203 12.04 -27.31 11.52
N ASN A 204 11.56 -28.19 12.39
CA ASN A 204 11.76 -29.64 12.37
C ASN A 204 13.23 -30.13 12.28
N GLY A 205 14.20 -29.25 12.50
CA GLY A 205 15.63 -29.53 12.32
C GLY A 205 16.11 -29.52 10.86
N ASP A 206 15.26 -29.20 9.88
CA ASP A 206 15.65 -29.12 8.46
C ASP A 206 16.59 -27.95 8.22
N ARG A 207 17.79 -28.24 7.74
CA ARG A 207 18.83 -27.22 7.47
C ARG A 207 18.84 -26.76 6.01
N LYS A 208 17.96 -27.28 5.17
CA LYS A 208 18.04 -27.11 3.71
C LYS A 208 17.15 -26.00 3.18
N TYR A 209 16.09 -25.62 3.89
CA TYR A 209 15.08 -24.71 3.37
C TYR A 209 14.65 -23.66 4.39
N HIS A 210 14.36 -22.45 3.89
CA HIS A 210 13.92 -21.31 4.69
C HIS A 210 12.40 -21.38 4.92
N ASN A 211 11.91 -22.45 5.55
CA ASN A 211 10.48 -22.70 5.82
C ASN A 211 10.12 -22.51 7.29
N ASN A 212 10.88 -21.70 8.04
CA ASN A 212 10.67 -21.54 9.47
C ASN A 212 9.37 -20.83 9.83
N ALA A 213 8.63 -20.26 8.86
CA ALA A 213 7.31 -19.71 9.09
C ALA A 213 6.25 -20.77 9.47
N VAL A 214 6.49 -22.06 9.17
CA VAL A 214 5.53 -23.15 9.40
C VAL A 214 5.10 -23.25 10.87
N ASP A 215 6.04 -23.19 11.82
CA ASP A 215 5.74 -23.28 13.26
C ASP A 215 5.40 -21.93 13.91
N GLN A 216 5.19 -20.89 13.10
CA GLN A 216 4.82 -19.55 13.56
C GLN A 216 3.34 -19.25 13.30
N VAL A 217 2.66 -20.05 12.47
CA VAL A 217 1.27 -19.81 12.02
C VAL A 217 0.31 -19.67 13.20
N GLU A 218 0.38 -20.56 14.19
CA GLU A 218 -0.48 -20.49 15.38
C GLU A 218 -0.22 -19.21 16.20
N TRP A 219 1.03 -18.80 16.33
CA TRP A 219 1.35 -17.54 17.02
C TRP A 219 0.82 -16.33 16.26
N VAL A 220 0.98 -16.30 14.92
CA VAL A 220 0.43 -15.23 14.08
C VAL A 220 -1.09 -15.14 14.27
N ASP A 221 -1.79 -16.26 14.23
CA ASP A 221 -3.23 -16.30 14.47
C ASP A 221 -3.60 -15.79 15.86
N SER A 222 -2.85 -16.19 16.89
CA SER A 222 -3.10 -15.71 18.26
C SER A 222 -2.95 -14.19 18.41
N VAL A 223 -1.98 -13.57 17.73
CA VAL A 223 -1.78 -12.12 17.82
C VAL A 223 -2.74 -11.34 16.92
N LEU A 224 -3.21 -11.93 15.82
CA LEU A 224 -4.22 -11.32 14.97
C LEU A 224 -5.62 -11.42 15.61
N SER A 225 -5.99 -12.57 16.17
CA SER A 225 -7.27 -12.78 16.86
C SER A 225 -7.39 -11.98 18.16
N ALA A 226 -6.26 -11.70 18.83
CA ALA A 226 -6.20 -10.77 19.95
C ALA A 226 -6.18 -9.28 19.53
N ASN A 227 -6.41 -8.97 18.24
CA ASN A 227 -6.53 -7.59 17.78
C ASN A 227 -7.92 -7.02 18.09
N SER A 228 -8.00 -5.70 18.22
CA SER A 228 -9.28 -5.04 18.41
C SER A 228 -9.99 -4.87 17.06
N PRO A 229 -11.32 -5.05 16.96
CA PRO A 229 -12.06 -4.92 15.69
C PRO A 229 -11.95 -3.54 15.02
N ASP A 230 -11.63 -2.50 15.78
CA ASP A 230 -11.44 -1.11 15.33
C ASP A 230 -9.99 -0.79 14.92
N ARG A 231 -9.11 -1.79 14.91
CA ARG A 231 -7.68 -1.64 14.63
C ARG A 231 -7.29 -2.38 13.36
N HIS A 232 -6.60 -1.69 12.48
CA HIS A 232 -6.03 -2.30 11.28
C HIS A 232 -4.93 -3.31 11.62
N ALA A 233 -4.77 -4.32 10.77
CA ALA A 233 -3.68 -5.27 10.87
C ALA A 233 -2.98 -5.43 9.51
N PHE A 234 -1.65 -5.39 9.52
CA PHE A 234 -0.80 -5.64 8.35
C PHE A 234 0.22 -6.73 8.67
N VAL A 235 0.45 -7.63 7.72
CA VAL A 235 1.41 -8.72 7.88
C VAL A 235 2.51 -8.57 6.84
N PHE A 236 3.76 -8.70 7.29
CA PHE A 236 4.96 -8.51 6.48
C PHE A 236 5.84 -9.74 6.57
N ALA A 237 6.37 -10.19 5.45
CA ALA A 237 7.46 -11.16 5.42
C ALA A 237 8.22 -10.98 4.11
N HIS A 238 9.50 -11.37 4.07
CA HIS A 238 10.29 -11.10 2.88
C HIS A 238 9.81 -11.86 1.64
N LYS A 239 9.56 -13.18 1.74
CA LYS A 239 9.11 -13.95 0.57
C LYS A 239 7.61 -13.83 0.35
N ASN A 240 7.22 -14.01 -0.91
CA ASN A 240 5.84 -13.94 -1.36
C ASN A 240 5.04 -15.15 -0.88
N LEU A 241 3.70 -15.05 -0.91
CA LEU A 241 2.80 -16.21 -0.85
C LEU A 241 2.79 -16.93 -2.21
N ILE A 242 2.70 -16.15 -3.29
CA ILE A 242 2.90 -16.59 -4.67
C ILE A 242 3.84 -15.59 -5.36
N GLY A 243 5.05 -16.02 -5.70
CA GLY A 243 6.03 -15.19 -6.40
C GLY A 243 5.77 -15.11 -7.91
N GLN A 244 6.17 -14.00 -8.51
CA GLN A 244 6.09 -13.74 -9.95
C GLN A 244 7.31 -14.22 -10.73
N SER A 245 8.49 -14.25 -10.12
CA SER A 245 9.73 -14.72 -10.76
C SER A 245 10.30 -15.96 -10.06
N ARG A 246 10.19 -16.00 -8.73
CA ARG A 246 10.71 -17.07 -7.87
C ARG A 246 9.62 -18.07 -7.50
N LYS A 247 10.01 -19.34 -7.27
CA LYS A 247 9.08 -20.42 -6.88
C LYS A 247 9.05 -20.63 -5.37
N ASP A 248 10.11 -20.22 -4.69
CA ASP A 248 10.17 -20.20 -3.26
C ASP A 248 9.28 -19.10 -2.69
N ASN A 249 8.70 -19.39 -1.53
CA ASN A 249 7.66 -18.60 -0.89
C ASN A 249 7.86 -18.64 0.63
N LEU A 250 6.97 -17.99 1.38
CA LEU A 250 7.01 -17.95 2.84
C LEU A 250 7.16 -19.34 3.49
N PHE A 251 6.58 -20.36 2.87
CA PHE A 251 6.47 -21.71 3.41
C PHE A 251 7.44 -22.73 2.78
N GLY A 252 8.29 -22.36 1.83
CA GLY A 252 9.25 -23.31 1.28
C GLY A 252 9.90 -22.91 -0.03
N ARG A 253 10.44 -23.91 -0.74
CA ARG A 253 11.15 -23.76 -2.03
C ARG A 253 10.23 -23.83 -3.25
N ALA A 254 9.01 -24.32 -3.07
CA ALA A 254 8.01 -24.46 -4.12
C ALA A 254 6.61 -24.08 -3.59
N LEU A 255 5.72 -23.64 -4.48
CA LEU A 255 4.34 -23.23 -4.14
C LEU A 255 3.51 -24.33 -3.43
N THR A 256 3.89 -25.59 -3.64
CA THR A 256 3.24 -26.77 -3.04
C THR A 256 3.80 -27.17 -1.68
N ASP A 257 4.90 -26.57 -1.24
CA ASP A 257 5.52 -26.91 0.04
C ASP A 257 4.65 -26.44 1.21
N ASN A 258 4.53 -27.30 2.24
CA ASN A 258 3.82 -27.02 3.49
C ASN A 258 2.42 -26.40 3.27
N ALA A 259 1.66 -26.95 2.31
CA ALA A 259 0.37 -26.44 1.88
C ALA A 259 -0.65 -26.29 3.03
N GLU A 260 -0.65 -27.21 4.00
CA GLU A 260 -1.51 -27.11 5.19
C GLU A 260 -1.20 -25.86 6.01
N ALA A 261 0.08 -25.62 6.35
CA ALA A 261 0.48 -24.42 7.09
C ALA A 261 0.18 -23.13 6.32
N ARG A 262 0.40 -23.13 5.00
CA ARG A 262 0.06 -22.01 4.12
C ARG A 262 -1.43 -21.71 4.13
N ASP A 263 -2.27 -22.73 4.01
CA ASP A 263 -3.72 -22.56 3.96
C ASP A 263 -4.27 -22.17 5.34
N SER A 264 -3.74 -22.72 6.43
CA SER A 264 -4.02 -22.25 7.80
C SER A 264 -3.63 -20.79 8.01
N PHE A 265 -2.49 -20.36 7.46
CA PHE A 265 -2.07 -18.97 7.51
C PHE A 265 -3.00 -18.05 6.73
N LEU A 266 -3.37 -18.42 5.49
CA LEU A 266 -4.34 -17.66 4.69
C LEU A 266 -5.71 -17.56 5.37
N ASN A 267 -6.16 -18.64 6.02
CA ASN A 267 -7.36 -18.64 6.85
C ASN A 267 -7.23 -17.68 8.03
N SER A 268 -6.08 -17.66 8.70
CA SER A 268 -5.82 -16.72 9.80
C SER A 268 -5.87 -15.27 9.32
N LEU A 269 -5.22 -14.94 8.19
CA LEU A 269 -5.27 -13.58 7.64
C LEU A 269 -6.71 -13.17 7.30
N PHE A 270 -7.45 -14.04 6.61
CA PHE A 270 -8.83 -13.78 6.21
C PHE A 270 -9.77 -13.60 7.41
N ASN A 271 -9.76 -14.53 8.36
CA ASN A 271 -10.64 -14.51 9.54
C ASN A 271 -10.38 -13.31 10.46
N ASN A 272 -9.15 -12.79 10.46
CA ASN A 272 -8.76 -11.62 11.24
C ASN A 272 -8.78 -10.32 10.44
N ASN A 273 -9.46 -10.31 9.28
CA ASN A 273 -9.67 -9.13 8.43
C ASN A 273 -8.37 -8.44 7.98
N VAL A 274 -7.27 -9.19 7.85
CA VAL A 274 -6.03 -8.66 7.25
C VAL A 274 -6.27 -8.44 5.77
N GLN A 275 -6.10 -7.20 5.33
CA GLN A 275 -6.30 -6.85 3.92
C GLN A 275 -5.02 -6.98 3.10
N TYR A 276 -3.86 -6.69 3.70
CA TYR A 276 -2.58 -6.73 3.02
C TYR A 276 -1.54 -7.61 3.73
N TYR A 277 -1.05 -8.58 2.98
CA TYR A 277 0.23 -9.23 3.17
C TYR A 277 1.25 -8.55 2.27
N VAL A 278 2.36 -8.07 2.84
CA VAL A 278 3.35 -7.26 2.12
C VAL A 278 4.70 -7.96 2.12
N SER A 279 5.30 -8.12 0.94
CA SER A 279 6.56 -8.84 0.71
C SER A 279 7.51 -8.11 -0.24
N GLY A 280 8.73 -8.61 -0.38
CA GLY A 280 9.75 -8.14 -1.33
C GLY A 280 10.17 -9.28 -2.26
N HIS A 281 11.47 -9.59 -2.32
CA HIS A 281 12.07 -10.80 -2.90
C HIS A 281 12.04 -10.91 -4.44
N ASP A 282 10.96 -10.44 -5.06
CA ASP A 282 10.75 -10.56 -6.51
C ASP A 282 11.07 -9.28 -7.29
N HIS A 283 11.48 -8.22 -6.59
CA HIS A 283 12.10 -7.03 -7.19
C HIS A 283 11.20 -6.34 -8.24
N MET A 284 9.90 -6.24 -7.94
CA MET A 284 8.90 -5.60 -8.80
C MET A 284 7.67 -5.23 -7.98
N HIS A 285 6.94 -4.20 -8.42
CA HIS A 285 5.62 -3.96 -7.86
C HIS A 285 4.62 -4.93 -8.48
N HIS A 286 3.96 -5.73 -7.63
CA HIS A 286 2.82 -6.54 -8.02
C HIS A 286 1.77 -6.57 -6.92
N TYR A 287 0.54 -6.20 -7.25
CA TYR A 287 -0.60 -6.33 -6.35
C TYR A 287 -1.55 -7.41 -6.88
N SER A 288 -1.89 -8.37 -6.02
CA SER A 288 -2.74 -9.50 -6.38
C SER A 288 -3.62 -9.97 -5.21
N ILE A 289 -4.65 -10.76 -5.51
CA ILE A 289 -5.40 -11.52 -4.49
C ILE A 289 -4.92 -12.96 -4.51
N VAL A 290 -4.45 -13.48 -3.37
CA VAL A 290 -4.03 -14.87 -3.20
C VAL A 290 -5.08 -15.64 -2.39
N ARG A 291 -5.42 -16.86 -2.85
CA ARG A 291 -6.43 -17.74 -2.24
C ARG A 291 -5.85 -19.02 -1.64
N SER A 292 -6.52 -19.53 -0.61
CA SER A 292 -6.25 -20.88 -0.07
C SER A 292 -6.61 -21.95 -1.10
N GLY A 293 -6.04 -23.16 -0.96
CA GLY A 293 -6.27 -24.26 -1.91
C GLY A 293 -7.74 -24.72 -1.99
N ASP A 294 -8.52 -24.52 -0.93
CA ASP A 294 -9.95 -24.81 -0.83
C ASP A 294 -10.85 -23.61 -1.20
N ALA A 295 -10.25 -22.44 -1.44
CA ALA A 295 -10.81 -21.18 -1.97
C ALA A 295 -11.73 -20.27 -1.12
N PRO A 296 -12.16 -20.53 0.15
CA PRO A 296 -12.95 -19.55 0.89
C PRO A 296 -12.12 -18.35 1.36
N SER A 297 -10.82 -18.56 1.65
CA SER A 297 -9.98 -17.54 2.27
C SER A 297 -9.09 -16.85 1.25
N SER A 298 -8.94 -15.53 1.41
CA SER A 298 -8.14 -14.70 0.51
C SER A 298 -7.52 -13.50 1.21
N VAL A 299 -6.39 -13.04 0.70
CA VAL A 299 -5.71 -11.82 1.14
C VAL A 299 -5.14 -11.07 -0.06
N GLY A 300 -5.05 -9.74 0.05
CA GLY A 300 -4.26 -8.95 -0.89
C GLY A 300 -2.77 -9.14 -0.64
N GLN A 301 -2.01 -9.53 -1.66
CA GLN A 301 -0.56 -9.61 -1.62
C GLN A 301 0.02 -8.40 -2.36
N ILE A 302 0.87 -7.63 -1.68
CA ILE A 302 1.70 -6.59 -2.29
C ILE A 302 3.14 -7.09 -2.31
N ILE A 303 3.66 -7.37 -3.50
CA ILE A 303 5.09 -7.52 -3.73
C ILE A 303 5.63 -6.11 -3.96
N CYS A 304 6.56 -5.68 -3.12
CA CYS A 304 7.14 -4.35 -3.14
C CYS A 304 8.11 -4.18 -4.30
N SER A 305 8.14 -2.96 -4.86
CA SER A 305 9.13 -2.59 -5.86
C SER A 305 10.56 -2.75 -5.34
N SER A 306 11.47 -3.06 -6.26
CA SER A 306 12.90 -3.23 -5.96
C SER A 306 13.53 -1.89 -5.59
N ASN A 307 14.33 -1.86 -4.54
CA ASN A 307 15.21 -0.73 -4.22
C ASN A 307 16.68 -1.14 -4.29
N SER A 308 16.95 -2.09 -5.19
CA SER A 308 18.23 -2.77 -5.34
C SER A 308 18.86 -2.47 -6.68
N TYR A 309 20.00 -3.11 -6.94
CA TYR A 309 20.58 -3.14 -8.28
C TYR A 309 19.93 -4.15 -9.23
N LYS A 310 19.07 -5.08 -8.78
CA LYS A 310 18.47 -6.14 -9.61
C LYS A 310 16.98 -5.87 -9.85
N PHE A 311 16.49 -6.17 -11.04
CA PHE A 311 15.06 -6.08 -11.36
C PHE A 311 14.64 -7.31 -12.15
N TYR A 312 13.60 -8.01 -11.71
CA TYR A 312 13.25 -9.30 -12.29
C TYR A 312 12.08 -9.21 -13.26
N THR A 313 12.12 -10.09 -14.25
CA THR A 313 11.00 -10.35 -15.14
C THR A 313 10.13 -11.48 -14.57
N PRO A 314 8.79 -11.31 -14.49
CA PRO A 314 7.86 -12.40 -14.19
C PRO A 314 8.05 -13.63 -15.09
N ARG A 315 7.74 -14.81 -14.56
CA ARG A 315 7.81 -16.11 -15.23
C ARG A 315 6.51 -16.86 -15.02
N TRP A 316 6.16 -17.78 -15.92
CA TRP A 316 4.99 -18.63 -15.73
C TRP A 316 5.24 -19.63 -14.59
N ASN A 317 4.78 -19.31 -13.39
CA ASN A 317 5.02 -20.09 -12.17
C ASN A 317 3.86 -20.09 -11.17
N ASN A 318 2.74 -19.41 -11.43
CA ASN A 318 1.55 -19.42 -10.58
C ASN A 318 0.85 -20.80 -10.60
N ASP A 319 0.28 -21.22 -9.47
CA ASP A 319 -0.50 -22.45 -9.33
C ASP A 319 -2.02 -22.24 -9.46
N GLY A 320 -2.43 -21.07 -9.96
CA GLY A 320 -3.82 -20.73 -10.28
C GLY A 320 -4.60 -20.07 -9.15
N ARG A 321 -3.97 -19.81 -8.00
CA ARG A 321 -4.62 -19.24 -6.81
C ARG A 321 -4.47 -17.73 -6.68
N GLU A 322 -3.80 -17.11 -7.63
CA GLU A 322 -3.57 -15.67 -7.69
C GLU A 322 -4.42 -14.99 -8.78
N THR A 323 -5.17 -13.96 -8.41
CA THR A 323 -5.79 -13.00 -9.34
C THR A 323 -4.94 -11.71 -9.36
N PRO A 324 -4.31 -11.34 -10.49
CA PRO A 324 -3.53 -10.12 -10.57
C PRO A 324 -4.44 -8.88 -10.63
N ILE A 325 -4.04 -7.82 -9.91
CA ILE A 325 -4.74 -6.53 -9.86
C ILE A 325 -3.88 -5.46 -10.55
N GLU A 326 -2.58 -5.39 -10.22
CA GLU A 326 -1.67 -4.40 -10.80
C GLU A 326 -0.24 -4.95 -10.96
N GLN A 327 0.51 -4.38 -11.90
CA GLN A 327 1.92 -4.69 -12.08
C GLN A 327 2.70 -3.49 -12.66
N GLU A 328 3.81 -3.18 -12.00
CA GLU A 328 4.82 -2.27 -12.53
C GLU A 328 6.21 -2.90 -12.35
N LEU A 329 6.96 -2.95 -13.45
CA LEU A 329 8.25 -3.61 -13.54
C LEU A 329 9.37 -2.58 -13.72
N TYR A 330 10.57 -2.94 -13.28
CA TYR A 330 11.80 -2.18 -13.60
C TYR A 330 11.77 -0.73 -13.11
N THR A 331 11.24 -0.49 -11.91
CA THR A 331 11.24 0.84 -11.28
C THR A 331 11.65 0.74 -9.82
N ILE A 332 12.27 1.80 -9.31
CA ILE A 332 12.58 1.95 -7.88
C ILE A 332 11.35 2.54 -7.20
N GLY A 333 10.90 2.00 -6.06
CA GLY A 333 9.62 2.45 -5.51
C GLY A 333 9.39 2.21 -4.03
N TYR A 334 8.46 2.99 -3.50
CA TYR A 334 8.06 2.99 -2.10
C TYR A 334 6.55 3.17 -1.94
N TYR A 335 6.07 2.89 -0.74
CA TYR A 335 4.65 2.94 -0.41
C TYR A 335 4.40 3.85 0.79
N ILE A 336 3.32 4.63 0.73
CA ILE A 336 2.82 5.44 1.84
C ILE A 336 1.45 4.94 2.24
N PHE A 337 1.37 4.40 3.45
CA PHE A 337 0.11 3.98 4.05
C PHE A 337 -0.40 5.14 4.91
N THR A 338 -1.50 5.75 4.48
CA THR A 338 -2.25 6.76 5.24
C THR A 338 -3.38 6.06 6.00
N VAL A 339 -3.36 6.18 7.33
CA VAL A 339 -4.36 5.61 8.23
C VAL A 339 -5.24 6.73 8.76
N ASP A 340 -6.54 6.66 8.48
CA ASP A 340 -7.54 7.65 8.89
C ASP A 340 -8.75 6.98 9.51
N GLY A 341 -8.71 6.79 10.83
CA GLY A 341 -9.73 6.05 11.58
C GLY A 341 -9.92 4.65 10.98
N PRO A 342 -11.13 4.29 10.50
CA PRO A 342 -11.38 2.99 9.89
C PRO A 342 -10.84 2.86 8.46
N ARG A 343 -10.33 3.93 7.83
CA ARG A 343 -9.89 3.93 6.43
C ARG A 343 -8.37 3.79 6.33
N VAL A 344 -7.91 3.04 5.33
CA VAL A 344 -6.51 2.98 4.92
C VAL A 344 -6.44 3.30 3.43
N THR A 345 -5.52 4.20 3.08
CA THR A 345 -5.15 4.49 1.70
C THR A 345 -3.66 4.22 1.52
N VAL A 346 -3.32 3.52 0.46
CA VAL A 346 -1.96 3.16 0.07
C VAL A 346 -1.65 3.87 -1.23
N ASP A 347 -0.64 4.74 -1.19
CA ASP A 347 -0.08 5.36 -2.38
C ASP A 347 1.21 4.63 -2.74
N PHE A 348 1.30 4.16 -4.00
CA PHE A 348 2.52 3.59 -4.57
C PHE A 348 3.22 4.65 -5.42
N TYR A 349 4.49 4.92 -5.10
CA TYR A 349 5.34 5.83 -5.85
C TYR A 349 6.52 5.08 -6.45
N SER A 350 6.92 5.48 -7.66
CA SER A 350 8.12 4.92 -8.28
C SER A 350 8.87 5.94 -9.12
N SER A 351 10.15 5.65 -9.37
CA SER A 351 11.06 6.42 -10.18
C SER A 351 11.76 5.50 -11.18
N SER A 352 12.05 6.05 -12.35
CA SER A 352 12.98 5.46 -13.31
C SER A 352 14.34 5.24 -12.65
N HIS A 353 15.04 4.20 -13.11
CA HIS A 353 16.44 3.94 -12.79
C HIS A 353 17.38 4.16 -13.99
N GLY A 354 16.89 4.75 -15.09
CA GLY A 354 17.71 5.12 -16.25
C GLY A 354 17.93 4.02 -17.29
N LEU A 355 17.51 2.78 -17.01
CA LEU A 355 17.69 1.60 -17.86
C LEU A 355 16.39 0.81 -17.98
N ASP A 356 15.27 1.53 -17.94
CA ASP A 356 13.93 0.96 -17.85
C ASP A 356 13.71 0.01 -19.05
N TYR A 357 12.85 -1.02 -18.91
CA TYR A 357 12.55 -2.08 -19.90
C TYR A 357 13.45 -3.32 -19.96
N GLY A 358 13.76 -3.97 -18.84
CA GLY A 358 14.27 -5.34 -18.87
C GLY A 358 14.85 -5.88 -17.57
N ASP A 359 15.13 -7.19 -17.55
CA ASP A 359 15.92 -7.83 -16.49
C ASP A 359 17.33 -7.24 -16.51
N VAL A 360 17.58 -6.28 -15.62
CA VAL A 360 18.80 -5.49 -15.60
C VAL A 360 19.42 -5.52 -14.21
N ASN A 361 20.75 -5.57 -14.22
CA ASN A 361 21.57 -5.31 -13.05
C ASN A 361 22.22 -3.94 -13.19
N LEU A 362 21.86 -2.99 -12.35
CA LEU A 362 22.45 -1.67 -12.33
C LEU A 362 23.95 -1.75 -12.05
N THR A 363 24.71 -0.99 -12.84
CA THR A 363 26.16 -0.90 -12.67
C THR A 363 26.55 0.27 -11.77
N ALA A 364 25.69 1.27 -11.65
CA ALA A 364 25.78 2.42 -10.75
C ALA A 364 24.36 2.79 -10.28
N PRO A 365 24.20 3.36 -9.07
CA PRO A 365 22.90 3.87 -8.65
C PRO A 365 22.49 5.06 -9.54
N PRO A 366 21.18 5.34 -9.69
CA PRO A 366 20.72 6.55 -10.36
C PRO A 366 21.28 7.81 -9.67
N THR A 367 21.62 8.82 -10.47
CA THR A 367 22.10 10.11 -9.94
C THR A 367 20.98 11.03 -9.50
N ASP A 368 19.77 10.83 -10.03
CA ASP A 368 18.58 11.63 -9.75
C ASP A 368 17.37 10.71 -9.64
N PHE A 369 16.39 11.12 -8.82
CA PHE A 369 15.13 10.40 -8.62
C PHE A 369 13.95 11.33 -8.88
N ALA A 370 13.00 10.87 -9.69
CA ALA A 370 11.76 11.57 -10.00
C ALA A 370 10.57 10.66 -9.66
N PHE A 371 10.20 10.65 -8.39
CA PHE A 371 9.11 9.79 -7.91
C PHE A 371 7.75 10.31 -8.37
N CYS A 372 7.06 9.47 -9.15
CA CYS A 372 5.72 9.69 -9.64
C CYS A 372 4.72 8.84 -8.86
N LEU A 373 3.53 9.37 -8.57
CA LEU A 373 2.42 8.59 -8.01
C LEU A 373 1.90 7.63 -9.09
N ARG A 374 1.92 6.33 -8.81
CA ARG A 374 1.61 5.27 -9.79
C ARG A 374 0.26 4.62 -9.55
N ASP A 375 -0.10 4.43 -8.28
CA ASP A 375 -1.47 4.07 -7.93
C ASP A 375 -1.84 4.55 -6.53
N THR A 376 -3.15 4.63 -6.29
CA THR A 376 -3.76 4.87 -4.99
C THR A 376 -4.88 3.84 -4.79
N PHE A 377 -4.71 2.94 -3.83
CA PHE A 377 -5.71 1.94 -3.47
C PHE A 377 -5.95 1.94 -1.96
N GLY A 378 -6.94 1.20 -1.48
CA GLY A 378 -7.27 1.26 -0.06
C GLY A 378 -8.42 0.35 0.34
N TYR A 379 -8.74 0.37 1.63
CA TYR A 379 -9.86 -0.34 2.22
C TYR A 379 -10.39 0.41 3.45
N SER A 380 -11.49 -0.09 4.02
CA SER A 380 -11.99 0.38 5.30
C SER A 380 -12.47 -0.77 6.18
N LEU A 381 -12.28 -0.65 7.50
CA LEU A 381 -12.81 -1.61 8.51
C LEU A 381 -14.34 -1.57 8.61
N ASN A 382 -14.97 -0.50 8.10
CA ASN A 382 -16.41 -0.31 8.16
C ASN A 382 -17.09 -0.34 6.77
N GLY A 383 -16.40 -0.84 5.74
CA GLY A 383 -16.95 -1.01 4.40
C GLY A 383 -16.68 -2.41 3.83
N ASN A 384 -16.97 -2.59 2.55
CA ASN A 384 -16.94 -3.87 1.86
C ASN A 384 -15.94 -3.87 0.70
N ARG A 385 -15.48 -5.07 0.34
CA ARG A 385 -14.57 -5.35 -0.78
C ARG A 385 -15.28 -6.14 -1.87
N PHE A 386 -15.13 -5.73 -3.13
CA PHE A 386 -15.71 -6.39 -4.29
C PHE A 386 -14.63 -6.63 -5.35
N GLU A 387 -14.41 -7.89 -5.71
CA GLU A 387 -13.59 -8.24 -6.88
C GLU A 387 -14.46 -8.17 -8.14
N VAL A 388 -14.01 -7.43 -9.14
CA VAL A 388 -14.69 -7.24 -10.42
C VAL A 388 -13.71 -7.63 -11.53
N ALA A 389 -13.88 -8.82 -12.10
CA ALA A 389 -13.01 -9.29 -13.16
C ALA A 389 -13.18 -8.44 -14.43
N GLN A 390 -12.19 -8.49 -15.32
CA GLN A 390 -12.26 -7.85 -16.62
C GLN A 390 -13.53 -8.30 -17.38
N GLY A 391 -14.30 -7.33 -17.87
CA GLY A 391 -15.57 -7.55 -18.56
C GLY A 391 -16.78 -7.76 -17.65
N GLU A 392 -16.60 -7.83 -16.33
CA GLU A 392 -17.72 -7.97 -15.39
C GLU A 392 -18.37 -6.63 -15.01
N SER A 393 -19.65 -6.71 -14.65
CA SER A 393 -20.39 -5.53 -14.20
C SER A 393 -20.02 -5.09 -12.80
N PHE A 394 -19.95 -3.77 -12.61
CA PHE A 394 -19.83 -3.14 -11.28
C PHE A 394 -21.12 -3.22 -10.45
N THR A 395 -22.24 -3.68 -11.00
CA THR A 395 -23.55 -3.70 -10.31
C THR A 395 -23.60 -4.57 -9.06
N LYS A 396 -22.62 -5.47 -8.87
CA LYS A 396 -22.42 -6.21 -7.61
C LYS A 396 -22.00 -5.31 -6.44
N VAL A 397 -21.41 -4.14 -6.70
CA VAL A 397 -20.97 -3.19 -5.66
C VAL A 397 -22.20 -2.56 -5.00
N ASN A 398 -22.43 -2.96 -3.76
CA ASN A 398 -23.51 -2.45 -2.92
C ASN A 398 -23.11 -2.50 -1.45
N ASP A 399 -23.39 -1.44 -0.69
CA ASP A 399 -23.03 -1.37 0.72
C ASP A 399 -23.99 -0.45 1.48
N THR A 400 -24.02 -0.52 2.81
CA THR A 400 -24.89 0.27 3.66
C THR A 400 -24.23 0.61 4.99
N TYR A 401 -24.30 1.89 5.36
CA TYR A 401 -23.81 2.40 6.63
C TYR A 401 -24.81 3.40 7.23
N HIS A 402 -25.25 3.15 8.47
CA HIS A 402 -26.20 4.00 9.20
C HIS A 402 -27.38 4.55 8.36
N LYS A 403 -28.05 3.64 7.62
CA LYS A 403 -29.21 3.88 6.73
C LYS A 403 -28.90 4.60 5.41
N THR A 404 -27.66 5.03 5.17
CA THR A 404 -27.20 5.40 3.82
C THR A 404 -26.76 4.15 3.10
N ARG A 405 -27.39 3.87 1.96
CA ARG A 405 -27.04 2.77 1.06
C ARG A 405 -26.34 3.34 -0.16
N VAL A 406 -25.30 2.66 -0.63
CA VAL A 406 -24.68 2.89 -1.94
C VAL A 406 -24.95 1.69 -2.84
N GLN A 407 -25.12 1.96 -4.13
CA GLN A 407 -25.13 0.95 -5.17
C GLN A 407 -24.54 1.53 -6.47
N ILE A 408 -23.78 0.72 -7.20
CA ILE A 408 -23.48 1.00 -8.61
C ILE A 408 -24.62 0.43 -9.47
N LEU A 409 -25.30 1.28 -10.24
CA LEU A 409 -26.47 0.90 -11.05
C LEU A 409 -26.10 0.40 -12.44
N SER A 410 -24.94 0.82 -12.97
CA SER A 410 -24.42 0.41 -14.27
C SER A 410 -22.91 0.61 -14.33
N GLY A 411 -22.28 0.01 -15.34
CA GLY A 411 -20.84 0.06 -15.57
C GLY A 411 -20.26 -1.34 -15.62
N VAL A 412 -19.13 -1.44 -16.31
CA VAL A 412 -18.39 -2.68 -16.54
C VAL A 412 -16.91 -2.35 -16.37
N ASN A 413 -16.14 -3.25 -15.78
CA ASN A 413 -14.69 -3.18 -15.83
C ASN A 413 -14.25 -3.41 -17.28
N SER A 414 -14.13 -2.35 -18.08
CA SER A 414 -13.78 -2.44 -19.49
C SER A 414 -12.27 -2.33 -19.73
N ASN A 415 -11.51 -2.15 -18.65
CA ASN A 415 -10.06 -2.07 -18.67
C ASN A 415 -9.45 -3.30 -19.36
N GLY A 416 -8.74 -3.04 -20.47
CA GLY A 416 -8.12 -4.05 -21.33
C GLY A 416 -6.78 -4.60 -20.85
N LYS A 417 -6.24 -4.12 -19.71
CA LYS A 417 -4.87 -4.37 -19.30
C LYS A 417 -4.66 -5.80 -18.80
N THR A 418 -3.46 -6.28 -19.03
CA THR A 418 -2.95 -7.54 -18.51
C THR A 418 -1.67 -7.29 -17.72
N ASP A 419 -1.24 -8.26 -16.93
CA ASP A 419 0.15 -8.29 -16.50
C ASP A 419 1.09 -8.69 -17.67
N LEU A 420 2.40 -8.76 -17.41
CA LEU A 420 3.40 -9.20 -18.38
C LEU A 420 3.08 -10.57 -19.00
N LEU A 421 2.50 -11.48 -18.21
CA LEU A 421 2.23 -12.86 -18.61
C LEU A 421 0.91 -12.99 -19.39
N GLY A 422 0.21 -11.88 -19.65
CA GLY A 422 -1.05 -11.85 -20.38
C GLY A 422 -2.26 -12.24 -19.55
N ARG A 423 -2.15 -12.30 -18.21
CA ARG A 423 -3.28 -12.55 -17.32
C ARG A 423 -4.13 -11.28 -17.21
N PRO A 424 -5.47 -11.39 -17.32
CA PRO A 424 -6.35 -10.24 -17.23
C PRO A 424 -6.33 -9.65 -15.82
N LEU A 425 -6.25 -8.33 -15.72
CA LEU A 425 -6.27 -7.64 -14.43
C LEU A 425 -7.72 -7.46 -13.94
N SER A 426 -7.95 -7.80 -12.67
CA SER A 426 -9.23 -7.53 -12.00
C SER A 426 -9.16 -6.21 -11.23
N LYS A 427 -10.32 -5.64 -10.90
CA LYS A 427 -10.41 -4.50 -9.98
C LYS A 427 -10.85 -4.97 -8.61
N ILE A 428 -10.26 -4.40 -7.56
CA ILE A 428 -10.73 -4.54 -6.18
C ILE A 428 -11.39 -3.22 -5.79
N VAL A 429 -12.72 -3.17 -5.92
CA VAL A 429 -13.51 -2.02 -5.54
C VAL A 429 -13.79 -2.09 -4.04
N ASN A 430 -13.37 -1.06 -3.30
CA ASN A 430 -13.61 -0.99 -1.86
C ASN A 430 -14.52 0.19 -1.52
N THR A 431 -15.42 -0.02 -0.58
CA THR A 431 -16.17 1.05 0.07
C THR A 431 -15.60 1.32 1.46
N GLY A 432 -15.78 2.55 1.94
CA GLY A 432 -15.50 2.95 3.31
C GLY A 432 -16.42 4.09 3.71
N TRP A 433 -16.61 4.28 5.01
CA TRP A 433 -17.61 5.23 5.48
C TRP A 433 -17.07 6.17 6.55
N SER A 434 -17.62 7.37 6.57
CA SER A 434 -17.44 8.34 7.64
C SER A 434 -18.76 9.04 7.93
N ASP A 435 -18.87 9.53 9.17
CA ASP A 435 -19.95 10.44 9.53
C ASP A 435 -19.83 11.76 8.76
N SER A 436 -20.95 12.42 8.55
CA SER A 436 -21.08 13.61 7.72
C SER A 436 -21.20 14.91 8.52
N ASP A 437 -20.91 14.87 9.82
CA ASP A 437 -21.04 16.01 10.73
C ASP A 437 -20.11 17.18 10.35
N SER A 438 -19.04 16.88 9.60
CA SER A 438 -18.11 17.86 9.06
C SER A 438 -18.55 18.49 7.72
N VAL A 439 -19.68 18.05 7.16
CA VAL A 439 -20.17 18.50 5.86
C VAL A 439 -21.52 19.18 6.01
N ASP A 440 -21.50 20.51 5.89
CA ASP A 440 -22.72 21.31 5.98
C ASP A 440 -23.75 20.93 4.90
N GLY A 441 -25.00 20.80 5.32
CA GLY A 441 -26.12 20.39 4.46
C GLY A 441 -26.08 18.94 3.98
N ALA A 442 -25.23 18.07 4.53
CA ALA A 442 -25.19 16.67 4.13
C ALA A 442 -26.50 15.93 4.44
N ALA A 443 -27.05 15.25 3.44
CA ALA A 443 -28.25 14.42 3.49
C ALA A 443 -27.93 12.91 3.53
N SER A 444 -26.66 12.52 3.50
CA SER A 444 -26.19 11.14 3.64
C SER A 444 -24.95 11.07 4.53
N LYS A 445 -24.46 9.85 4.79
CA LYS A 445 -23.08 9.61 5.24
C LYS A 445 -22.10 9.82 4.08
N ILE A 446 -20.82 9.98 4.41
CA ILE A 446 -19.75 10.10 3.41
C ILE A 446 -19.30 8.69 3.04
N LEU A 447 -19.34 8.40 1.74
CA LEU A 447 -18.76 7.21 1.14
C LEU A 447 -17.35 7.54 0.65
N SER A 448 -16.37 6.69 0.94
CA SER A 448 -15.12 6.62 0.21
C SER A 448 -15.17 5.40 -0.71
N LEU A 449 -14.80 5.58 -1.97
CA LEU A 449 -14.78 4.53 -2.99
C LEU A 449 -13.39 4.45 -3.61
N TRP A 450 -12.78 3.27 -3.60
CA TRP A 450 -11.46 3.01 -4.22
C TRP A 450 -11.57 1.95 -5.30
N GLY A 451 -10.56 1.89 -6.18
CA GLY A 451 -10.35 0.78 -7.11
C GLY A 451 -11.18 0.87 -8.38
N MET A 452 -11.69 2.06 -8.72
CA MET A 452 -12.35 2.28 -10.01
C MET A 452 -11.37 2.69 -11.11
N ALA A 453 -10.24 3.30 -10.73
CA ALA A 453 -9.20 3.71 -11.67
C ALA A 453 -8.66 2.56 -12.50
N ASP A 454 -8.20 2.88 -13.69
CA ASP A 454 -7.57 1.91 -14.56
C ASP A 454 -6.38 1.24 -13.90
N ASN A 455 -6.34 -0.10 -13.99
CA ASN A 455 -5.30 -0.90 -13.38
C ASN A 455 -3.93 -0.48 -13.92
N LEU A 456 -2.97 -0.31 -13.00
CA LEU A 456 -1.59 -0.09 -13.37
C LEU A 456 -1.00 -1.32 -14.06
N SER A 457 -0.56 -1.12 -15.31
CA SER A 457 0.19 -2.10 -16.09
C SER A 457 1.23 -1.36 -16.93
N LEU A 458 2.44 -1.24 -16.37
CA LEU A 458 3.57 -0.58 -17.03
C LEU A 458 4.52 -1.61 -17.65
N TYR A 459 3.98 -2.42 -18.56
CA TYR A 459 4.77 -3.23 -19.48
C TYR A 459 4.19 -3.11 -20.88
N ASP A 460 4.75 -2.20 -21.68
CA ASP A 460 4.43 -2.05 -23.09
C ASP A 460 5.74 -1.94 -23.87
N SER A 461 5.95 -2.85 -24.81
CA SER A 461 7.16 -2.95 -25.63
C SER A 461 7.36 -1.75 -26.56
N LYS A 462 6.35 -0.88 -26.69
CA LYS A 462 6.41 0.37 -27.43
C LYS A 462 6.80 1.58 -26.58
N LEU A 463 6.84 1.43 -25.25
CA LEU A 463 7.29 2.51 -24.37
C LEU A 463 8.77 2.78 -24.61
N THR A 464 9.13 4.06 -24.62
CA THR A 464 10.50 4.53 -24.82
C THR A 464 10.75 5.70 -23.88
N GLY A 465 12.02 5.97 -23.56
CA GLY A 465 12.40 7.01 -22.60
C GLY A 465 12.36 6.53 -21.16
N LEU A 466 12.59 7.46 -20.23
CA LEU A 466 12.63 7.20 -18.80
C LEU A 466 11.21 7.09 -18.24
N LEU A 467 10.87 5.98 -17.59
CA LEU A 467 9.56 5.77 -17.00
C LEU A 467 9.63 5.33 -15.53
N PRO A 468 8.67 5.76 -14.70
CA PRO A 468 7.61 6.73 -15.02
C PRO A 468 8.16 8.15 -15.21
N ASP A 469 7.56 8.91 -16.13
CA ASP A 469 7.86 10.33 -16.36
C ASP A 469 6.79 11.28 -15.81
N ARG A 470 5.68 10.72 -15.30
CA ARG A 470 4.56 11.44 -14.70
C ARG A 470 3.74 10.55 -13.79
N ASN A 471 2.85 11.17 -13.02
CA ASN A 471 1.83 10.45 -12.28
C ASN A 471 0.91 9.67 -13.21
N GLU A 472 0.48 8.49 -12.78
CA GLU A 472 -0.47 7.66 -13.52
C GLU A 472 -1.83 8.35 -13.66
N SER A 473 -2.57 7.97 -14.71
CA SER A 473 -3.92 8.49 -14.90
C SER A 473 -4.85 8.10 -13.75
N LYS A 474 -5.89 8.91 -13.55
CA LYS A 474 -7.00 8.63 -12.64
C LYS A 474 -8.27 8.24 -13.38
N ASP A 475 -8.18 8.07 -14.69
CA ASP A 475 -9.33 7.73 -15.50
C ASP A 475 -9.93 6.41 -15.01
N THR A 476 -11.25 6.35 -14.99
CA THR A 476 -12.02 5.15 -14.67
C THR A 476 -12.94 4.84 -15.84
N ASP A 477 -13.44 3.60 -15.87
CA ASP A 477 -14.63 3.27 -16.64
C ASP A 477 -15.81 4.18 -16.26
N THR A 478 -16.72 4.44 -17.20
CA THR A 478 -17.97 5.14 -16.88
C THR A 478 -18.91 4.22 -16.11
N TYR A 479 -19.44 4.70 -14.98
CA TYR A 479 -20.40 3.98 -14.17
C TYR A 479 -21.46 4.91 -13.57
N THR A 480 -22.57 4.34 -13.09
CA THR A 480 -23.60 5.12 -12.39
C THR A 480 -23.55 4.82 -10.91
N LEU A 481 -23.17 5.81 -10.10
CA LEU A 481 -23.24 5.74 -8.64
C LEU A 481 -24.61 6.20 -8.15
N SER A 482 -25.16 5.52 -7.14
CA SER A 482 -26.40 5.92 -6.48
C SER A 482 -26.26 5.78 -4.98
N MET A 483 -26.69 6.80 -4.24
CA MET A 483 -26.76 6.77 -2.76
C MET A 483 -28.16 7.14 -2.27
N THR A 484 -28.56 6.60 -1.11
CA THR A 484 -29.83 6.99 -0.47
C THR A 484 -29.65 8.15 0.51
N SER A 485 -30.59 9.08 0.47
CA SER A 485 -30.67 10.20 1.42
C SER A 485 -31.46 9.81 2.67
N LYS A 486 -31.09 10.39 3.82
CA LYS A 486 -31.96 10.41 4.99
C LYS A 486 -33.16 11.29 4.66
N ARG A 487 -34.30 10.69 4.32
CA ARG A 487 -35.57 11.44 4.20
C ARG A 487 -35.81 12.21 5.51
N PRO A 488 -36.00 13.54 5.50
CA PRO A 488 -36.68 14.18 6.60
C PRO A 488 -38.13 13.71 6.54
N GLU A 489 -38.56 12.90 7.52
CA GLU A 489 -39.92 12.36 7.64
C GLU A 489 -41.02 13.43 7.60
N LYS A 490 -40.67 14.72 7.73
CA LYS A 490 -41.63 15.82 7.88
C LYS A 490 -41.79 16.74 6.66
N HIS A 491 -40.95 16.66 5.61
CA HIS A 491 -41.01 17.63 4.50
C HIS A 491 -40.71 17.03 3.11
N PRO A 492 -41.64 16.26 2.51
CA PRO A 492 -41.47 15.70 1.15
C PRO A 492 -41.29 16.75 0.04
N HIS A 493 -41.61 18.02 0.28
CA HIS A 493 -41.43 19.12 -0.69
C HIS A 493 -40.04 19.77 -0.68
N GLN A 494 -39.13 19.38 0.24
CA GLN A 494 -37.77 19.94 0.34
C GLN A 494 -36.74 19.31 -0.64
N MET A 495 -37.09 18.25 -1.38
CA MET A 495 -36.29 17.83 -2.54
C MET A 495 -36.35 18.81 -3.72
N LYS A 496 -37.11 19.91 -3.61
CA LYS A 496 -37.05 21.04 -4.55
C LYS A 496 -35.70 21.77 -4.52
N ASN A 497 -34.87 21.56 -3.50
CA ASN A 497 -33.47 21.95 -3.55
C ASN A 497 -32.73 20.83 -4.27
N ASN A 498 -32.37 21.04 -5.54
CA ASN A 498 -31.65 20.10 -6.41
C ASN A 498 -30.58 19.31 -5.63
N LEU A 499 -30.89 18.13 -5.11
CA LEU A 499 -29.90 17.31 -4.40
C LEU A 499 -28.98 16.68 -5.44
N CYS A 500 -27.67 16.74 -5.21
CA CYS A 500 -26.68 16.05 -6.03
C CYS A 500 -25.88 15.05 -5.20
N LEU A 501 -25.28 14.07 -5.89
CA LEU A 501 -24.08 13.43 -5.39
C LEU A 501 -22.97 14.46 -5.52
N ALA A 502 -22.44 14.92 -4.39
CA ALA A 502 -21.26 15.74 -4.35
C ALA A 502 -20.02 14.87 -4.19
N ALA A 503 -18.98 15.16 -4.96
CA ALA A 503 -17.66 14.57 -4.82
C ALA A 503 -16.70 15.60 -4.22
N ARG A 504 -15.68 15.11 -3.51
CA ARG A 504 -14.69 15.98 -2.87
C ARG A 504 -13.65 16.46 -3.88
N ASP A 505 -13.35 17.75 -3.85
CA ASP A 505 -12.31 18.41 -4.64
C ASP A 505 -11.42 19.25 -3.71
N GLY A 506 -10.30 18.67 -3.28
CA GLY A 506 -9.47 19.23 -2.22
C GLY A 506 -10.23 19.39 -0.90
N VAL A 507 -10.49 20.64 -0.50
CA VAL A 507 -11.28 20.98 0.70
C VAL A 507 -12.76 21.20 0.39
N ASN A 508 -13.13 21.32 -0.89
CA ASN A 508 -14.47 21.65 -1.33
C ASN A 508 -15.28 20.39 -1.67
N TRP A 509 -16.59 20.54 -1.75
CA TRP A 509 -17.52 19.53 -2.27
C TRP A 509 -18.24 20.13 -3.46
N VAL A 510 -18.10 19.50 -4.63
CA VAL A 510 -18.69 19.93 -5.90
C VAL A 510 -19.61 18.85 -6.43
N ASN A 511 -20.48 19.14 -7.40
CA ASN A 511 -21.30 18.09 -8.00
C ASN A 511 -20.37 17.05 -8.64
N ALA A 512 -20.60 15.77 -8.38
CA ALA A 512 -19.71 14.70 -8.83
C ALA A 512 -19.50 14.71 -10.34
N VAL A 513 -20.51 15.13 -11.12
CA VAL A 513 -20.36 15.22 -12.59
C VAL A 513 -19.42 16.33 -13.05
N ASP A 514 -19.12 17.33 -12.19
CA ASP A 514 -18.21 18.42 -12.53
C ASP A 514 -16.74 17.97 -12.50
N LEU A 515 -16.45 16.82 -11.87
CA LEU A 515 -15.12 16.20 -11.85
C LEU A 515 -14.93 15.14 -12.96
N ASN A 516 -15.93 14.93 -13.82
CA ASN A 516 -15.80 14.00 -14.92
C ASN A 516 -14.80 14.49 -15.97
N THR A 517 -14.02 13.57 -16.53
CA THR A 517 -13.29 13.82 -17.77
C THR A 517 -14.26 13.65 -18.94
N GLY A 518 -14.79 14.76 -19.46
CA GLY A 518 -15.77 14.79 -20.56
C GLY A 518 -17.23 14.62 -20.11
N GLY A 519 -18.13 14.37 -21.07
CA GLY A 519 -19.58 14.29 -20.83
C GLY A 519 -20.29 15.64 -20.84
N THR A 520 -21.62 15.63 -20.70
CA THR A 520 -22.46 16.84 -20.67
C THR A 520 -23.30 16.88 -19.42
N ARG A 521 -23.16 17.96 -18.63
CA ARG A 521 -23.91 18.14 -17.40
C ARG A 521 -25.41 18.26 -17.67
N THR A 522 -26.17 17.26 -17.20
CA THR A 522 -27.62 17.18 -17.41
C THR A 522 -28.31 16.76 -16.12
N PHE A 523 -29.23 17.58 -15.61
CA PHE A 523 -30.05 17.22 -14.45
C PHE A 523 -31.34 16.51 -14.87
N VAL A 524 -31.72 15.47 -14.12
CA VAL A 524 -32.97 14.73 -14.28
C VAL A 524 -33.68 14.63 -12.94
N ASP A 525 -34.93 15.10 -12.88
CA ASP A 525 -35.84 14.83 -11.76
C ASP A 525 -36.53 13.48 -11.98
N GLY A 526 -36.05 12.42 -11.32
CA GLY A 526 -36.58 11.07 -11.43
C GLY A 526 -35.54 9.94 -11.38
N PRO A 527 -36.00 8.69 -11.59
CA PRO A 527 -35.15 7.52 -11.53
C PRO A 527 -34.13 7.49 -12.67
N TRP A 528 -32.97 6.90 -12.39
CA TRP A 528 -31.96 6.59 -13.40
C TRP A 528 -32.53 5.67 -14.49
N LYS A 529 -32.00 5.83 -15.72
CA LYS A 529 -32.30 4.99 -16.88
C LYS A 529 -31.01 4.63 -17.61
N PRO A 530 -30.87 3.41 -18.16
CA PRO A 530 -29.66 2.97 -18.85
C PRO A 530 -29.18 3.84 -20.02
N ARG A 531 -30.04 4.68 -20.58
CA ARG A 531 -29.73 5.59 -21.69
C ARG A 531 -29.07 6.90 -21.26
N TYR A 532 -28.94 7.16 -19.95
CA TYR A 532 -28.34 8.39 -19.46
C TYR A 532 -26.82 8.33 -19.61
N GLU A 533 -26.27 9.35 -20.26
CA GLU A 533 -24.86 9.43 -20.64
C GLU A 533 -24.02 10.09 -19.53
N LEU A 534 -22.69 9.99 -19.67
CA LEU A 534 -21.73 10.62 -18.76
C LEU A 534 -22.04 12.11 -18.54
N GLY A 535 -22.10 12.51 -17.26
CA GLY A 535 -22.48 13.87 -16.87
C GLY A 535 -23.97 14.04 -16.52
N THR A 536 -24.79 13.02 -16.75
CA THR A 536 -26.19 13.02 -16.28
C THR A 536 -26.25 12.69 -14.79
N TRP A 537 -27.04 13.44 -14.04
CA TRP A 537 -27.29 13.21 -12.62
C TRP A 537 -28.74 13.51 -12.27
N GLY A 538 -29.21 12.97 -11.15
CA GLY A 538 -30.59 13.16 -10.75
C GLY A 538 -30.90 12.73 -9.33
N ALA A 539 -32.09 13.09 -8.89
CA ALA A 539 -32.68 12.63 -7.65
C ALA A 539 -33.98 11.89 -7.97
N ASP A 540 -34.20 10.74 -7.34
CA ASP A 540 -35.43 9.97 -7.44
C ASP A 540 -36.20 10.07 -6.11
N PRO A 541 -37.23 10.93 -6.03
CA PRO A 541 -38.03 11.07 -4.82
C PRO A 541 -38.75 9.78 -4.41
N GLY A 542 -39.07 8.91 -5.37
CA GLY A 542 -39.77 7.64 -5.16
C GLY A 542 -38.96 6.68 -4.30
N SER A 543 -37.70 6.45 -4.69
CA SER A 543 -36.76 5.62 -3.93
C SER A 543 -35.97 6.37 -2.85
N GLY A 544 -35.97 7.70 -2.88
CA GLY A 544 -35.15 8.54 -2.00
C GLY A 544 -33.66 8.51 -2.35
N SER A 545 -33.31 8.13 -3.58
CA SER A 545 -31.94 8.02 -4.05
C SER A 545 -31.50 9.24 -4.85
N VAL A 546 -30.19 9.50 -4.86
CA VAL A 546 -29.53 10.49 -5.70
C VAL A 546 -28.42 9.77 -6.46
N TRP A 547 -28.34 10.00 -7.75
CA TRP A 547 -27.48 9.24 -8.66
C TRP A 547 -26.73 10.16 -9.64
N ALA A 548 -25.59 9.69 -10.13
CA ALA A 548 -24.76 10.39 -11.11
C ALA A 548 -24.02 9.38 -12.01
N VAL A 549 -23.94 9.68 -13.30
CA VAL A 549 -23.10 8.96 -14.27
C VAL A 549 -21.73 9.63 -14.31
N ILE A 550 -20.71 8.94 -13.81
CA ILE A 550 -19.38 9.48 -13.50
C ILE A 550 -18.24 8.56 -13.99
N ASN A 551 -17.02 9.09 -14.03
CA ASN A 551 -15.80 8.38 -14.42
C ASN A 551 -14.58 8.73 -13.54
N HIS A 552 -14.79 8.81 -12.23
CA HIS A 552 -13.76 8.99 -11.20
C HIS A 552 -14.15 8.30 -9.89
N ASP A 553 -13.18 7.93 -9.06
CA ASP A 553 -13.38 7.49 -7.68
C ASP A 553 -13.06 8.60 -6.67
N GLY A 554 -13.32 8.34 -5.38
CA GLY A 554 -13.09 9.32 -4.32
C GLY A 554 -14.12 9.30 -3.20
N ASP A 555 -14.26 10.45 -2.52
CA ASP A 555 -15.25 10.66 -1.47
C ASP A 555 -16.55 11.25 -2.04
N PHE A 556 -17.70 10.69 -1.66
CA PHE A 556 -19.04 11.08 -2.10
C PHE A 556 -20.01 11.31 -0.94
N VAL A 557 -20.88 12.31 -1.09
CA VAL A 557 -21.95 12.63 -0.12
C VAL A 557 -23.14 13.23 -0.86
N ILE A 558 -24.36 13.01 -0.38
CA ILE A 558 -25.55 13.71 -0.89
C ILE A 558 -25.67 15.06 -0.19
N LYS A 559 -25.83 16.15 -0.94
CA LYS A 559 -26.13 17.48 -0.40
C LYS A 559 -26.86 18.35 -1.44
N PRO A 560 -27.40 19.53 -1.08
CA PRO A 560 -27.89 20.50 -2.05
C PRO A 560 -26.79 20.90 -3.04
N SER A 561 -27.13 20.96 -4.34
CA SER A 561 -26.24 21.25 -5.46
C SER A 561 -25.69 22.65 -5.49
#